data_AF-A0A933K118-F1
#
_entry.id   AF-A0A933K118-F1
#
_cell.length_a   1.000
_cell.length_b   1.000
_cell.length_c   1.000
_cell.angle_alpha   90.00
_cell.angle_beta   90.00
_cell.angle_gamma   90.00
#
_symmetry.space_group_name_H-M   'P 1'
#
loop_
_entity.id
_entity.type
_entity.pdbx_description
1 polymer ?
#
loop_
_entity_poly.entity_id
_entity_poly.type
_entity_poly.pdbx_seq_one_letter_code
_entity_poly.pdbx_strand_id
1 'polypeptide(L)'
;MNSDGTDDGDPAESGAGYQDLVDRFRAARLALPPIPGVFRPRLRRQDSWVWSTRPIEAFETYMFRKYIGELFAGPVEAYVAVCHAGRGINSYGLQLHLVYGPLALFTQDSWGGAYSDEERSRRDISGTFESAAQLVDVVDQAPPPARSRPGSRCVVLWSSFRGHCAHTRVSAVASAPGEPGGRARGGLGGPDSRSEGPPISEDPARLGRGAPREADEPPVAWSHRGPMSGMGWFPAQAGQSPVSWVEHRDKAALFAAAALELRAVIESAG
;
A
#
# COMPACT_ATOMS: atom_id res chain seq x y z
N MET A 1 -43.40 14.05 -0.04
CA MET A 1 -42.90 12.99 -0.94
C MET A 1 -41.42 12.89 -0.67
N ASN A 2 -41.04 12.01 0.26
CA ASN A 2 -39.65 11.78 0.64
C ASN A 2 -39.18 10.57 -0.16
N SER A 3 -38.37 10.81 -1.18
CA SER A 3 -37.61 9.78 -1.88
C SER A 3 -36.42 9.40 -0.99
N ASP A 4 -36.68 8.48 -0.06
CA ASP A 4 -35.66 7.76 0.72
C ASP A 4 -35.02 6.75 -0.24
N GLY A 5 -34.12 7.25 -1.08
CA GLY A 5 -33.33 6.48 -2.02
C GLY A 5 -32.05 6.02 -1.34
N THR A 6 -32.16 5.06 -0.42
CA THR A 6 -31.05 4.13 -0.18
C THR A 6 -30.86 3.35 -1.47
N ASP A 7 -29.96 3.88 -2.29
CA ASP A 7 -29.28 3.15 -3.35
C ASP A 7 -28.51 2.01 -2.65
N ASP A 8 -29.22 0.91 -2.42
CA ASP A 8 -28.65 -0.39 -2.05
C ASP A 8 -27.80 -0.86 -3.24
N GLY A 9 -26.64 -0.23 -3.36
CA GLY A 9 -25.71 -0.41 -4.46
C GLY A 9 -25.49 -1.89 -4.71
N ASP A 10 -25.87 -2.29 -5.92
CA ASP A 10 -25.73 -3.62 -6.50
C ASP A 10 -24.41 -4.24 -6.03
N PRO A 11 -24.39 -5.46 -5.46
CA PRO A 11 -23.17 -6.09 -4.97
C PRO A 11 -22.12 -6.10 -6.07
N ALA A 12 -21.19 -5.13 -5.98
CA ALA A 12 -20.29 -4.74 -7.06
C ALA A 12 -19.82 -5.97 -7.82
N GLU A 13 -20.15 -6.03 -9.12
CA GLU A 13 -19.85 -7.14 -10.00
C GLU A 13 -18.42 -7.62 -9.77
N SER A 14 -18.27 -8.88 -9.38
CA SER A 14 -16.99 -9.49 -9.07
C SER A 14 -15.99 -9.22 -10.22
N GLY A 15 -14.89 -8.53 -9.93
CA GLY A 15 -13.85 -8.18 -10.90
C GLY A 15 -13.95 -6.80 -11.55
N ALA A 16 -15.06 -6.06 -11.39
CA ALA A 16 -15.21 -4.72 -11.96
C ALA A 16 -14.12 -3.74 -11.49
N GLY A 17 -13.67 -3.86 -10.22
CA GLY A 17 -12.61 -3.01 -9.69
C GLY A 17 -11.23 -3.24 -10.32
N TYR A 18 -10.91 -4.47 -10.75
CA TYR A 18 -9.65 -4.72 -11.47
C TYR A 18 -9.69 -4.13 -12.89
N GLN A 19 -10.82 -4.25 -13.57
CA GLN A 19 -10.97 -3.67 -14.91
C GLN A 19 -10.90 -2.13 -14.87
N ASP A 20 -11.58 -1.47 -13.90
CA ASP A 20 -11.48 -0.02 -13.70
C ASP A 20 -10.03 0.43 -13.43
N LEU A 21 -9.28 -0.32 -12.61
CA LEU A 21 -7.86 -0.07 -12.40
C LEU A 21 -7.07 -0.14 -13.71
N VAL A 22 -7.27 -1.21 -14.50
CA VAL A 22 -6.56 -1.41 -15.78
C VAL A 22 -6.84 -0.24 -16.73
N ASP A 23 -8.09 0.17 -16.86
CA ASP A 23 -8.48 1.25 -17.75
C ASP A 23 -7.90 2.60 -17.28
N ARG A 24 -7.90 2.86 -15.98
CA ARG A 24 -7.30 4.08 -15.41
C ARG A 24 -5.79 4.14 -15.65
N PHE A 25 -5.08 3.03 -15.43
CA PHE A 25 -3.63 2.96 -15.62
C PHE A 25 -3.25 3.09 -17.09
N ARG A 26 -4.00 2.46 -18.00
CA ARG A 26 -3.80 2.60 -19.46
C ARG A 26 -4.01 4.04 -19.91
N ALA A 27 -5.09 4.68 -19.45
CA ALA A 27 -5.35 6.09 -19.74
C ALA A 27 -4.21 7.00 -19.26
N ALA A 28 -3.62 6.70 -18.10
CA ALA A 28 -2.47 7.40 -17.53
C ALA A 28 -1.12 7.01 -18.15
N ARG A 29 -1.09 6.02 -19.05
CA ARG A 29 0.12 5.41 -19.64
C ARG A 29 1.08 4.89 -18.56
N LEU A 30 0.53 4.32 -17.49
CA LEU A 30 1.28 3.66 -16.43
C LEU A 30 1.37 2.16 -16.71
N ALA A 31 2.48 1.53 -16.31
CA ALA A 31 2.57 0.07 -16.24
C ALA A 31 1.54 -0.48 -15.24
N LEU A 32 0.97 -1.66 -15.51
CA LEU A 32 0.00 -2.26 -14.59
C LEU A 32 0.71 -2.83 -13.35
N PRO A 33 0.14 -2.67 -12.14
CA PRO A 33 0.68 -3.28 -10.93
C PRO A 33 0.59 -4.82 -11.03
N PRO A 34 1.57 -5.57 -10.50
CA PRO A 34 1.60 -7.03 -10.56
C PRO A 34 0.64 -7.63 -9.53
N ILE A 35 -0.67 -7.51 -9.78
CA ILE A 35 -1.71 -8.04 -8.89
C ILE A 35 -1.88 -9.55 -9.13
N PRO A 36 -1.61 -10.41 -8.12
CA PRO A 36 -1.85 -11.84 -8.21
C PRO A 36 -3.29 -12.17 -8.61
N GLY A 37 -3.46 -13.24 -9.40
CA GLY A 37 -4.76 -13.64 -9.96
C GLY A 37 -5.86 -13.79 -8.91
N VAL A 38 -5.53 -14.31 -7.74
CA VAL A 38 -6.44 -14.53 -6.60
C VAL A 38 -7.10 -13.24 -6.07
N PHE A 39 -6.47 -12.08 -6.26
CA PHE A 39 -7.01 -10.81 -5.81
C PHE A 39 -7.87 -10.09 -6.84
N ARG A 40 -7.69 -10.37 -8.15
CA ARG A 40 -8.37 -9.63 -9.22
C ARG A 40 -9.90 -9.69 -9.11
N PRO A 41 -10.55 -10.84 -8.83
CA PRO A 41 -12.01 -10.90 -8.66
C PRO A 41 -12.50 -10.15 -7.41
N ARG A 42 -11.64 -10.00 -6.40
CA ARG A 42 -11.97 -9.38 -5.10
C ARG A 42 -11.65 -7.89 -5.06
N LEU A 43 -10.92 -7.37 -6.05
CA LEU A 43 -10.49 -5.99 -6.07
C LEU A 43 -11.70 -5.08 -6.33
N ARG A 44 -11.90 -4.09 -5.46
CA ARG A 44 -12.95 -3.10 -5.56
C ARG A 44 -12.34 -1.71 -5.64
N ARG A 45 -12.95 -0.83 -6.42
CA ARG A 45 -12.67 0.60 -6.34
C ARG A 45 -13.30 1.14 -5.05
N GLN A 46 -12.51 1.80 -4.22
CA GLN A 46 -12.95 2.43 -2.96
C GLN A 46 -13.17 3.94 -3.14
N ASP A 47 -12.38 4.57 -4.01
CA ASP A 47 -12.43 6.01 -4.28
C ASP A 47 -11.82 6.32 -5.67
N SER A 48 -11.71 7.59 -6.03
CA SER A 48 -10.89 8.07 -7.15
C SER A 48 -9.43 7.69 -6.93
N TRP A 49 -8.91 6.81 -7.80
CA TRP A 49 -7.55 6.27 -7.71
C TRP A 49 -7.24 5.41 -6.46
N VAL A 50 -8.25 4.78 -5.87
CA VAL A 50 -8.05 3.86 -4.75
C VAL A 50 -8.75 2.53 -5.05
N TRP A 51 -7.98 1.45 -5.10
CA TRP A 51 -8.49 0.09 -5.30
C TRP A 51 -7.91 -0.85 -4.25
N SER A 52 -8.74 -1.72 -3.68
CA SER A 52 -8.29 -2.67 -2.67
C SER A 52 -9.23 -3.85 -2.50
N THR A 53 -8.73 -4.93 -1.91
CA THR A 53 -9.52 -6.12 -1.54
C THR A 53 -10.10 -6.06 -0.12
N ARG A 54 -9.82 -5.00 0.63
CA ARG A 54 -10.36 -4.69 1.95
C ARG A 54 -10.48 -3.17 2.14
N PRO A 55 -11.33 -2.66 3.06
CA PRO A 55 -11.37 -1.24 3.36
C PRO A 55 -10.00 -0.72 3.77
N ILE A 56 -9.58 0.41 3.18
CA ILE A 56 -8.30 1.06 3.46
C ILE A 56 -8.46 2.58 3.41
N GLU A 57 -7.60 3.26 4.15
CA GLU A 57 -7.47 4.71 4.17
C GLU A 57 -6.25 5.09 3.33
N ALA A 58 -6.48 5.74 2.18
CA ALA A 58 -5.42 6.09 1.23
C ALA A 58 -4.33 6.99 1.86
N PHE A 59 -4.70 7.84 2.82
CA PHE A 59 -3.72 8.63 3.55
C PHE A 59 -2.79 7.77 4.43
N GLU A 60 -3.32 6.72 5.05
CA GLU A 60 -2.51 5.80 5.86
C GLU A 60 -1.60 4.90 5.00
N THR A 61 -2.00 4.60 3.76
CA THR A 61 -1.11 3.92 2.81
C THR A 61 0.08 4.79 2.43
N TYR A 62 -0.12 6.10 2.36
CA TYR A 62 0.95 7.07 2.12
C TYR A 62 1.90 7.22 3.32
N MET A 63 1.40 7.12 4.56
CA MET A 63 2.20 7.35 5.76
C MET A 63 3.15 6.20 6.12
N PHE A 64 2.94 4.97 5.62
CA PHE A 64 3.71 3.77 6.00
C PHE A 64 3.69 3.51 7.52
N ARG A 65 2.54 3.72 8.17
CA ARG A 65 2.40 3.53 9.62
C ARG A 65 1.44 2.41 9.95
N LYS A 66 0.13 2.66 9.80
CA LYS A 66 -0.95 1.76 10.22
C LYS A 66 -0.76 0.32 9.74
N TYR A 67 -0.66 0.12 8.42
CA TYR A 67 -0.64 -1.21 7.81
C TYR A 67 0.64 -2.00 8.02
N ILE A 68 1.77 -1.31 8.16
CA ILE A 68 3.03 -1.94 8.55
C ILE A 68 2.96 -2.34 10.03
N GLY A 69 2.40 -1.48 10.89
CA GLY A 69 2.16 -1.78 12.30
C GLY A 69 1.26 -3.00 12.51
N GLU A 70 0.23 -3.19 11.69
CA GLU A 70 -0.63 -4.39 11.72
C GLU A 70 0.18 -5.68 11.52
N LEU A 71 1.17 -5.70 10.62
CA LEU A 71 2.02 -6.87 10.39
C LEU A 71 2.87 -7.25 11.60
N PHE A 72 3.28 -6.26 12.40
CA PHE A 72 4.04 -6.48 13.62
C PHE A 72 3.15 -6.83 14.81
N ALA A 73 1.89 -6.37 14.79
CA ALA A 73 0.92 -6.67 15.84
C ALA A 73 0.39 -8.11 15.77
N GLY A 74 0.40 -8.75 14.59
CA GLY A 74 -0.02 -10.14 14.47
C GLY A 74 -0.29 -10.60 13.03
N PRO A 75 -0.98 -11.75 12.88
CA PRO A 75 -1.37 -12.25 11.58
C PRO A 75 -2.27 -11.26 10.83
N VAL A 76 -1.89 -10.92 9.60
CA VAL A 76 -2.69 -10.08 8.70
C VAL A 76 -3.16 -10.91 7.51
N GLU A 77 -4.45 -10.84 7.21
CA GLU A 77 -5.03 -11.49 6.03
C GLU A 77 -4.35 -11.05 4.73
N ALA A 78 -4.39 -11.91 3.72
CA ALA A 78 -3.88 -11.57 2.41
C ALA A 78 -4.73 -10.46 1.77
N TYR A 79 -4.08 -9.39 1.30
CA TYR A 79 -4.76 -8.29 0.65
C TYR A 79 -3.86 -7.60 -0.38
N VAL A 80 -4.48 -6.85 -1.28
CA VAL A 80 -3.79 -5.89 -2.13
C VAL A 80 -4.50 -4.55 -2.06
N ALA A 81 -3.73 -3.47 -2.11
CA ALA A 81 -4.22 -2.12 -2.30
C ALA A 81 -3.32 -1.35 -3.26
N VAL A 82 -3.93 -0.61 -4.19
CA VAL A 82 -3.27 0.32 -5.10
C VAL A 82 -3.91 1.67 -4.87
N CYS A 83 -3.12 2.65 -4.45
CA CYS A 83 -3.64 3.94 -4.00
C CYS A 83 -2.84 5.07 -4.62
N HIS A 84 -3.52 6.12 -5.04
CA HIS A 84 -2.92 7.43 -5.26
C HIS A 84 -3.26 8.31 -4.07
N ALA A 85 -2.26 8.82 -3.37
CA ALA A 85 -2.47 9.67 -2.21
C ALA A 85 -1.31 10.65 -2.03
N GLY A 86 -1.58 11.74 -1.32
CA GLY A 86 -0.62 12.81 -1.14
C GLY A 86 -1.05 13.91 -0.17
N ARG A 87 -0.13 14.84 0.09
CA ARG A 87 -0.41 16.09 0.83
C ARG A 87 -0.21 17.30 -0.07
N GLY A 88 -1.33 17.93 -0.44
CA GLY A 88 -1.36 19.16 -1.23
C GLY A 88 -0.68 19.04 -2.60
N ILE A 89 -0.44 20.17 -3.24
CA ILE A 89 0.15 20.30 -4.58
C ILE A 89 1.52 19.60 -4.76
N ASN A 90 2.23 19.32 -3.67
CA ASN A 90 3.68 19.03 -3.71
C ASN A 90 4.05 17.55 -3.53
N SER A 91 3.13 16.65 -3.18
CA SER A 91 3.54 15.28 -2.83
C SER A 91 2.44 14.25 -3.08
N TYR A 92 2.17 13.96 -4.35
CA TYR A 92 1.31 12.86 -4.77
C TYR A 92 2.13 11.66 -5.21
N GLY A 93 1.77 10.48 -4.72
CA GLY A 93 2.42 9.22 -5.07
C GLY A 93 1.44 8.12 -5.34
N LEU A 94 1.93 7.12 -6.09
CA LEU A 94 1.28 5.84 -6.27
C LEU A 94 1.86 4.84 -5.27
N GLN A 95 0.99 4.17 -4.52
CA GLN A 95 1.34 3.13 -3.57
C GLN A 95 0.86 1.78 -4.04
N LEU A 96 1.67 0.75 -3.83
CA LEU A 96 1.26 -0.66 -3.88
C LEU A 96 1.50 -1.28 -2.51
N HIS A 97 0.44 -1.76 -1.87
CA HIS A 97 0.51 -2.61 -0.69
C HIS A 97 0.07 -4.00 -1.11
N LEU A 98 0.91 -5.00 -0.91
CA LEU A 98 0.63 -6.38 -1.29
C LEU A 98 1.06 -7.31 -0.16
N VAL A 99 0.09 -7.93 0.49
CA VAL A 99 0.31 -8.99 1.47
C VAL A 99 -0.19 -10.29 0.85
N TYR A 100 0.75 -11.16 0.45
CA TYR A 100 0.47 -12.36 -0.31
C TYR A 100 1.38 -13.52 0.14
N GLY A 101 0.81 -14.47 0.87
CA GLY A 101 1.56 -15.58 1.45
C GLY A 101 2.68 -15.10 2.39
N PRO A 102 3.95 -15.49 2.15
CA PRO A 102 5.09 -15.04 2.94
C PRO A 102 5.60 -13.63 2.55
N LEU A 103 5.04 -13.00 1.52
CA LEU A 103 5.45 -11.66 1.08
C LEU A 103 4.54 -10.57 1.68
N ALA A 104 5.16 -9.52 2.20
CA ALA A 104 4.51 -8.26 2.50
C ALA A 104 5.29 -7.11 1.87
N LEU A 105 4.79 -6.58 0.76
CA LEU A 105 5.44 -5.55 -0.04
C LEU A 105 4.68 -4.22 0.10
N PHE A 106 5.42 -3.16 0.39
CA PHE A 106 4.92 -1.79 0.41
C PHE A 106 5.83 -0.91 -0.43
N THR A 107 5.28 -0.39 -1.53
CA THR A 107 5.99 0.54 -2.41
C THR A 107 5.29 1.88 -2.45
N GLN A 108 6.07 2.93 -2.70
CA GLN A 108 5.58 4.28 -2.89
C GLN A 108 6.47 4.99 -3.92
N ASP A 109 5.90 5.30 -5.09
CA ASP A 109 6.58 5.99 -6.18
C ASP A 109 5.88 7.33 -6.50
N SER A 110 6.64 8.32 -6.96
CA SER A 110 6.10 9.65 -7.30
C SER A 110 5.17 9.59 -8.52
N TRP A 111 4.01 10.26 -8.45
CA TRP A 111 3.08 10.36 -9.57
C TRP A 111 2.12 11.54 -9.43
N GLY A 112 2.00 12.38 -10.47
CA GLY A 112 0.94 13.40 -10.57
C GLY A 112 1.12 14.65 -9.70
N GLY A 113 2.28 14.90 -9.12
CA GLY A 113 2.59 16.18 -8.47
C GLY A 113 2.99 17.28 -9.47
N ALA A 114 2.76 18.54 -9.14
CA ALA A 114 3.04 19.69 -10.03
C ALA A 114 4.51 19.80 -10.48
N TYR A 115 5.43 19.25 -9.70
CA TYR A 115 6.87 19.25 -9.97
C TYR A 115 7.41 17.90 -10.46
N SER A 116 6.53 16.98 -10.83
CA SER A 116 6.94 15.65 -11.30
C SER A 116 7.26 15.68 -12.78
N ASP A 117 8.39 15.09 -13.17
CA ASP A 117 8.59 14.66 -14.56
C ASP A 117 7.76 13.38 -14.78
N GLU A 118 6.70 13.48 -15.59
CA GLU A 118 5.78 12.37 -15.86
C GLU A 118 6.49 11.16 -16.47
N GLU A 119 7.43 11.38 -17.40
CA GLU A 119 8.08 10.30 -18.13
C GLU A 119 9.10 9.58 -17.24
N ARG A 120 9.83 10.35 -16.42
CA ARG A 120 10.65 9.77 -15.36
C ARG A 120 9.80 8.98 -14.37
N SER A 121 8.66 9.53 -13.95
CA SER A 121 7.76 8.87 -13.01
C SER A 121 7.21 7.55 -13.57
N ARG A 122 6.78 7.53 -14.84
CA ARG A 122 6.35 6.30 -15.54
C ARG A 122 7.43 5.23 -15.53
N ARG A 123 8.67 5.60 -15.88
CA ARG A 123 9.81 4.66 -15.88
C ARG A 123 10.11 4.14 -14.49
N ASP A 124 10.12 5.00 -13.48
CA ASP A 124 10.39 4.63 -12.10
C ASP A 124 9.33 3.65 -11.57
N ILE A 125 8.04 3.94 -11.80
CA ILE A 125 6.90 3.07 -11.47
C ILE A 125 7.00 1.72 -12.20
N SER A 126 7.28 1.73 -13.52
CA SER A 126 7.45 0.49 -14.29
C SER A 126 8.53 -0.39 -13.69
N GLY A 127 9.72 0.17 -13.41
CA GLY A 127 10.82 -0.59 -12.82
C GLY A 127 10.51 -1.11 -11.41
N THR A 128 9.71 -0.38 -10.62
CA THR A 128 9.23 -0.87 -9.31
C THR A 128 8.25 -2.03 -9.50
N PHE A 129 7.31 -1.93 -10.44
CA PHE A 129 6.34 -2.99 -10.71
C PHE A 129 6.95 -4.24 -11.31
N GLU A 130 7.96 -4.11 -12.18
CA GLU A 130 8.74 -5.24 -12.69
C GLU A 130 9.45 -5.97 -11.55
N SER A 131 10.06 -5.23 -10.61
CA SER A 131 10.74 -5.82 -9.45
C SER A 131 9.76 -6.47 -8.47
N ALA A 132 8.58 -5.86 -8.28
CA ALA A 132 7.50 -6.43 -7.49
C ALA A 132 6.94 -7.72 -8.13
N ALA A 133 6.84 -7.76 -9.46
CA ALA A 133 6.39 -8.95 -10.19
C ALA A 133 7.32 -10.14 -9.95
N GLN A 134 8.64 -9.90 -9.96
CA GLN A 134 9.63 -10.95 -9.65
C GLN A 134 9.45 -11.53 -8.24
N LEU A 135 9.09 -10.72 -7.25
CA LEU A 135 8.78 -11.23 -5.91
C LEU A 135 7.46 -12.03 -5.87
N VAL A 136 6.45 -11.60 -6.62
CA VAL A 136 5.20 -12.35 -6.79
C VAL A 136 5.46 -13.71 -7.44
N ASP A 137 6.27 -13.75 -8.50
CA ASP A 137 6.64 -15.00 -9.17
C ASP A 137 7.34 -15.99 -8.22
N VAL A 138 8.18 -15.50 -7.30
CA VAL A 138 8.79 -16.34 -6.26
C VAL A 138 7.74 -16.97 -5.34
N VAL A 139 6.68 -16.22 -4.97
CA VAL A 139 5.57 -16.76 -4.16
C VAL A 139 4.75 -17.76 -4.96
N ASP A 140 4.42 -17.46 -6.21
CA ASP A 140 3.58 -18.32 -7.07
C ASP A 140 4.26 -19.64 -7.44
N GLN A 141 5.60 -19.67 -7.50
CA GLN A 141 6.39 -20.89 -7.75
C GLN A 141 6.58 -21.75 -6.50
N ALA A 142 6.26 -21.24 -5.32
CA ALA A 142 6.43 -21.99 -4.08
C ALA A 142 5.39 -23.12 -3.96
N PRO A 143 5.79 -24.30 -3.45
CA PRO A 143 4.80 -25.32 -3.11
C PRO A 143 3.85 -24.78 -2.04
N PRO A 144 2.56 -25.19 -2.05
CA PRO A 144 1.65 -24.84 -0.97
C PRO A 144 2.24 -25.33 0.38
N PRO A 145 2.16 -24.53 1.45
CA PRO A 145 2.76 -24.90 2.72
C PRO A 145 2.14 -26.19 3.25
N ALA A 146 2.98 -27.14 3.69
CA ALA A 146 2.53 -28.45 4.17
C ALA A 146 1.64 -28.37 5.43
N ARG A 147 1.69 -27.25 6.16
CA ARG A 147 0.86 -26.98 7.34
C ARG A 147 0.46 -25.51 7.43
N SER A 148 -0.74 -25.25 7.96
CA SER A 148 -1.25 -23.91 8.28
C SER A 148 -0.60 -23.31 9.54
N ARG A 149 0.72 -23.46 9.72
CA ARG A 149 1.43 -22.78 10.81
C ARG A 149 1.52 -21.28 10.48
N PRO A 150 1.40 -20.39 11.49
CA PRO A 150 1.75 -19.00 11.32
C PRO A 150 3.21 -18.91 10.85
N GLY A 151 3.39 -18.63 9.56
CA GLY A 151 4.70 -18.59 8.93
C GLY A 151 5.39 -17.24 9.11
N SER A 152 6.72 -17.24 9.04
CA SER A 152 7.48 -16.00 8.88
C SER A 152 7.10 -15.28 7.58
N ARG A 153 7.31 -13.97 7.53
CA ARG A 153 7.11 -13.13 6.36
C ARG A 153 8.37 -12.33 6.03
N CYS A 154 8.64 -12.18 4.74
CA CYS A 154 9.56 -11.17 4.23
C CYS A 154 8.78 -9.86 4.01
N VAL A 155 9.15 -8.82 4.75
CA VAL A 155 8.58 -7.48 4.60
C VAL A 155 9.54 -6.62 3.78
N VAL A 156 9.04 -6.00 2.72
CA VAL A 156 9.82 -5.18 1.78
C VAL A 156 9.23 -3.79 1.71
N LEU A 157 10.06 -2.77 1.95
CA LEU A 157 9.68 -1.36 1.93
C LEU A 157 10.52 -0.60 0.90
N TRP A 158 9.82 0.03 -0.04
CA TRP A 158 10.40 0.95 -1.02
C TRP A 158 9.65 2.28 -1.02
N SER A 159 10.35 3.40 -0.93
CA SER A 159 9.77 4.73 -1.16
C SER A 159 10.72 5.62 -1.93
N SER A 160 10.35 6.00 -3.16
CA SER A 160 11.10 6.95 -3.97
C SER A 160 11.09 8.37 -3.39
N PHE A 161 10.03 8.73 -2.66
CA PHE A 161 9.91 10.04 -1.99
C PHE A 161 10.95 10.23 -0.90
N ARG A 162 11.13 9.16 -0.12
CA ARG A 162 11.90 9.21 1.13
C ARG A 162 13.30 8.63 0.96
N GLY A 163 13.61 8.06 -0.21
CA GLY A 163 14.87 7.37 -0.45
C GLY A 163 15.06 6.16 0.45
N HIS A 164 13.97 5.53 0.89
CA HIS A 164 14.02 4.39 1.81
C HIS A 164 13.91 3.07 1.05
N CYS A 165 14.87 2.19 1.33
CA CYS A 165 14.99 0.88 0.73
C CYS A 165 15.34 -0.10 1.84
N ALA A 166 14.38 -0.87 2.35
CA ALA A 166 14.65 -1.80 3.45
C ALA A 166 13.83 -3.07 3.34
N HIS A 167 14.38 -4.17 3.83
CA HIS A 167 13.60 -5.37 4.08
C HIS A 167 13.87 -5.91 5.49
N THR A 168 12.97 -6.76 5.96
CA THR A 168 13.14 -7.50 7.22
C THR A 168 12.38 -8.82 7.18
N ARG A 169 12.74 -9.73 8.08
CA ARG A 169 11.96 -10.95 8.36
C ARG A 169 11.15 -10.73 9.61
N VAL A 170 9.86 -10.99 9.52
CA VAL A 170 8.95 -10.97 10.67
C VAL A 170 8.50 -12.39 10.94
N SER A 171 8.80 -12.91 12.13
CA SER A 171 8.21 -14.17 12.58
C SER A 171 6.78 -13.89 13.01
N ALA A 172 5.83 -14.75 12.62
CA ALA A 172 4.50 -14.65 13.18
C ALA A 172 4.61 -14.79 14.70
N VAL A 173 4.15 -13.78 15.44
CA VAL A 173 3.97 -13.92 16.87
C VAL A 173 2.96 -15.04 17.03
N ALA A 174 3.37 -16.14 17.67
CA ALA A 174 2.42 -17.17 18.05
C ALA A 174 1.35 -16.46 18.89
N SER A 175 0.17 -16.26 18.31
CA SER A 175 -0.96 -15.81 19.10
C SER A 175 -1.07 -16.84 20.21
N ALA A 176 -0.77 -16.44 21.45
CA ALA A 176 -1.02 -17.30 22.59
C ALA A 176 -2.47 -17.78 22.40
N PRO A 177 -2.74 -19.10 22.45
CA PRO A 177 -4.09 -19.61 22.23
C PRO A 177 -5.01 -18.85 23.16
N GLY A 178 -5.78 -17.92 22.59
CA GLY A 178 -6.59 -17.01 23.37
C GLY A 178 -7.53 -17.88 24.18
N GLU A 179 -7.58 -17.67 25.49
CA GLU A 179 -8.63 -18.28 26.29
C GLU A 179 -9.96 -17.98 25.60
N PRO A 180 -10.84 -18.99 25.43
CA PRO A 180 -12.10 -18.81 24.72
C PRO A 180 -12.86 -17.67 25.38
N GLY A 181 -12.90 -16.53 24.67
CA GLY A 181 -13.46 -15.28 25.16
C GLY A 181 -14.84 -15.52 25.72
N GLY A 182 -14.97 -15.29 27.04
CA GLY A 182 -16.24 -15.32 27.73
C GLY A 182 -17.24 -14.43 27.01
N ARG A 183 -18.42 -15.00 26.76
CA ARG A 183 -19.59 -14.30 26.22
C ARG A 183 -19.78 -12.97 26.96
N ALA A 184 -19.49 -11.85 26.28
CA ALA A 184 -19.93 -10.55 26.74
C ALA A 184 -21.47 -10.54 26.67
N ARG A 185 -22.12 -10.59 27.83
CA ARG A 185 -23.54 -10.27 27.99
C ARG A 185 -23.76 -8.81 27.60
N GLY A 186 -24.88 -8.58 26.93
CA GLY A 186 -25.25 -7.31 26.34
C GLY A 186 -25.35 -6.14 27.33
N GLY A 187 -25.08 -4.95 26.80
CA GLY A 187 -25.42 -3.67 27.37
C GLY A 187 -25.98 -2.79 26.25
N LEU A 188 -27.31 -2.65 26.24
CA LEU A 188 -28.05 -1.68 25.43
C LEU A 188 -27.80 -0.27 25.96
N GLY A 189 -27.61 0.71 25.08
CA GLY A 189 -27.73 2.14 25.40
C GLY A 189 -27.01 3.07 24.42
N GLY A 190 -27.78 3.81 23.61
CA GLY A 190 -27.30 4.91 22.72
C GLY A 190 -26.82 6.17 23.48
N PRO A 191 -26.69 7.37 22.88
CA PRO A 191 -27.50 7.90 21.76
C PRO A 191 -26.71 8.54 20.59
N ASP A 192 -27.49 8.85 19.55
CA ASP A 192 -27.18 9.63 18.34
C ASP A 192 -26.37 10.91 18.59
N SER A 193 -25.37 11.14 17.74
CA SER A 193 -24.74 12.45 17.56
C SER A 193 -24.34 12.59 16.08
N ARG A 194 -25.27 13.14 15.29
CA ARG A 194 -25.02 13.58 13.91
C ARG A 194 -24.25 14.89 13.95
N SER A 195 -23.03 14.90 13.42
CA SER A 195 -22.33 16.12 13.01
C SER A 195 -22.27 16.15 11.47
N GLU A 196 -23.15 16.93 10.87
CA GLU A 196 -23.10 17.25 9.43
C GLU A 196 -21.93 18.20 9.20
N GLY A 197 -20.88 17.73 8.53
CA GLY A 197 -19.84 18.57 7.93
C GLY A 197 -20.24 18.94 6.49
N PRO A 198 -19.86 20.14 5.99
CA PRO A 198 -20.27 20.57 4.67
C PRO A 198 -19.62 19.72 3.56
N PRO A 199 -20.30 19.51 2.42
CA PRO A 199 -19.77 18.72 1.32
C PRO A 199 -18.59 19.43 0.65
N ILE A 200 -17.48 18.71 0.51
CA ILE A 200 -16.37 19.11 -0.35
C ILE A 200 -16.81 18.79 -1.78
N SER A 201 -17.17 19.83 -2.54
CA SER A 201 -17.48 19.73 -3.95
C SER A 201 -16.19 19.53 -4.75
N GLU A 202 -15.91 18.30 -5.16
CA GLU A 202 -14.91 18.03 -6.20
C GLU A 202 -15.59 18.16 -7.57
N ASP A 203 -15.25 19.22 -8.31
CA ASP A 203 -15.64 19.43 -9.70
C ASP A 203 -14.61 18.74 -10.62
N PRO A 204 -14.96 17.62 -11.30
CA PRO A 204 -14.04 16.92 -12.18
C PRO A 204 -13.85 17.59 -13.56
N ALA A 205 -14.41 18.78 -13.81
CA ALA A 205 -14.35 19.44 -15.12
C ALA A 205 -13.29 20.55 -15.28
N ARG A 206 -12.44 20.83 -14.29
CA ARG A 206 -11.32 21.78 -14.41
C ARG A 206 -9.98 21.12 -14.74
N LEU A 207 -9.92 20.40 -15.87
CA LEU A 207 -8.69 20.21 -16.64
C LEU A 207 -8.79 21.03 -17.94
N GLY A 208 -9.04 22.33 -17.76
CA GLY A 208 -9.06 23.33 -18.81
C GLY A 208 -7.73 24.07 -18.87
N ARG A 209 -7.09 24.04 -20.03
CA ARG A 209 -5.83 24.71 -20.38
C ARG A 209 -5.82 26.17 -19.92
N GLY A 210 -4.90 26.51 -19.04
CA GLY A 210 -4.57 27.90 -18.68
C GLY A 210 -3.18 27.93 -18.07
N ALA A 211 -2.18 28.31 -18.87
CA ALA A 211 -0.84 28.58 -18.37
C ALA A 211 -0.88 29.81 -17.45
N PRO A 212 -0.37 29.74 -16.21
CA PRO A 212 -0.08 30.94 -15.44
C PRO A 212 1.32 31.45 -15.75
N ARG A 213 1.42 32.79 -15.70
CA ARG A 213 2.62 33.59 -15.91
C ARG A 213 3.77 33.16 -14.98
N GLU A 214 4.97 33.19 -15.56
CA GLU A 214 6.29 33.24 -14.93
C GLU A 214 6.26 34.05 -13.63
N ALA A 215 6.51 33.38 -12.51
CA ALA A 215 6.99 33.99 -11.30
C ALA A 215 8.44 33.51 -11.12
N ASP A 216 9.37 34.45 -11.22
CA ASP A 216 10.81 34.29 -10.98
C ASP A 216 11.09 34.00 -9.50
N GLU A 217 10.82 32.77 -9.06
CA GLU A 217 11.46 32.22 -7.86
C GLU A 217 12.38 31.05 -8.25
N PRO A 218 13.66 31.06 -7.82
CA PRO A 218 14.58 29.99 -8.16
C PRO A 218 14.11 28.67 -7.52
N PRO A 219 14.22 27.54 -8.22
CA PRO A 219 13.85 26.24 -7.66
C PRO A 219 14.72 25.93 -6.44
N VAL A 220 14.07 25.60 -5.32
CA VAL A 220 14.73 25.00 -4.16
C VAL A 220 15.25 23.62 -4.59
N ALA A 221 16.53 23.54 -4.94
CA ALA A 221 17.19 22.29 -5.27
C ALA A 221 17.28 21.42 -4.01
N TRP A 222 16.43 20.40 -3.92
CA TRP A 222 16.56 19.37 -2.89
C TRP A 222 17.80 18.54 -3.22
N SER A 223 18.92 18.81 -2.55
CA SER A 223 20.14 18.02 -2.68
C SER A 223 19.96 16.66 -1.99
N HIS A 224 19.86 15.58 -2.78
CA HIS A 224 19.79 14.18 -2.34
C HIS A 224 21.11 13.63 -1.72
N ARG A 225 21.85 14.40 -0.92
CA ARG A 225 23.12 13.93 -0.33
C ARG A 225 23.13 14.06 1.19
N GLY A 226 22.62 13.02 1.83
CA GLY A 226 22.88 12.70 3.24
C GLY A 226 22.08 11.46 3.65
N PRO A 227 22.71 10.42 4.25
CA PRO A 227 21.95 9.35 4.87
C PRO A 227 21.17 9.93 6.05
N MET A 228 19.85 10.00 5.94
CA MET A 228 18.95 10.37 7.04
C MET A 228 18.70 9.18 7.97
N SER A 229 19.78 8.54 8.41
CA SER A 229 19.78 7.50 9.44
C SER A 229 19.57 8.18 10.80
N GLY A 230 18.31 8.36 11.21
CA GLY A 230 18.02 8.94 12.53
C GLY A 230 16.58 9.39 12.78
N MET A 231 15.79 9.63 11.73
CA MET A 231 14.34 9.78 11.91
C MET A 231 13.73 8.38 12.02
N GLY A 232 13.19 8.04 13.19
CA GLY A 232 12.51 6.77 13.50
C GLY A 232 11.26 6.53 12.66
N TRP A 233 11.46 6.27 11.37
CA TRP A 233 10.43 5.94 10.40
C TRP A 233 9.94 4.51 10.55
N PHE A 234 10.81 3.61 11.03
CA PHE A 234 10.40 2.26 11.38
C PHE A 234 9.67 2.33 12.72
N PRO A 235 8.39 1.95 12.78
CA PRO A 235 7.66 1.94 14.04
C PRO A 235 8.31 0.93 14.98
N ALA A 236 9.13 1.40 15.93
CA ALA A 236 9.36 0.66 17.15
C ALA A 236 8.13 0.91 18.03
N GLN A 237 7.20 -0.04 18.07
CA GLN A 237 6.15 0.02 19.09
C GLN A 237 6.79 -0.19 20.47
N ALA A 238 6.46 0.68 21.42
CA ALA A 238 6.91 0.55 22.80
C ALA A 238 6.58 -0.85 23.33
N GLY A 239 7.60 -1.63 23.70
CA GLY A 239 7.45 -2.98 24.25
C GLY A 239 7.58 -4.14 23.25
N GLN A 240 7.81 -3.90 21.96
CA GLN A 240 8.15 -4.96 21.01
C GLN A 240 9.66 -5.11 20.86
N SER A 241 10.14 -6.35 20.69
CA SER A 241 11.53 -6.61 20.34
C SER A 241 11.91 -5.81 19.09
N PRO A 242 13.09 -5.17 19.06
CA PRO A 242 13.50 -4.34 17.93
C PRO A 242 13.51 -5.18 16.66
N VAL A 243 12.72 -4.78 15.68
CA VAL A 243 12.74 -5.35 14.34
C VAL A 243 14.04 -4.91 13.68
N SER A 244 14.88 -5.87 13.29
CA SER A 244 16.13 -5.58 12.58
C SER A 244 15.83 -5.35 11.10
N TRP A 245 16.01 -4.12 10.65
CA TRP A 245 15.87 -3.75 9.24
C TRP A 245 17.22 -3.83 8.54
N VAL A 246 17.23 -4.42 7.35
CA VAL A 246 18.38 -4.39 6.44
C VAL A 246 18.13 -3.28 5.43
N GLU A 247 18.89 -2.19 5.55
CA GLU A 247 18.85 -1.06 4.61
C GLU A 247 19.69 -1.35 3.35
N HIS A 248 19.25 -0.80 2.22
CA HIS A 248 19.88 -0.99 0.92
C HIS A 248 20.21 0.35 0.30
N ARG A 249 21.30 0.37 -0.48
CA ARG A 249 21.78 1.57 -1.18
C ARG A 249 20.85 2.05 -2.29
N ASP A 250 20.12 1.12 -2.92
CA ASP A 250 19.29 1.38 -4.10
C ASP A 250 18.17 0.33 -4.24
N LYS A 251 17.23 0.62 -5.14
CA LYS A 251 16.08 -0.23 -5.45
C LYS A 251 16.48 -1.65 -5.88
N ALA A 252 17.44 -1.76 -6.80
CA ALA A 252 17.82 -3.05 -7.37
C ALA A 252 18.43 -3.98 -6.30
N ALA A 253 19.30 -3.43 -5.45
CA ALA A 253 19.89 -4.15 -4.33
C ALA A 253 18.81 -4.63 -3.34
N LEU A 254 17.84 -3.77 -3.01
CA LEU A 254 16.71 -4.12 -2.15
C LEU A 254 15.95 -5.33 -2.68
N PHE A 255 15.46 -5.26 -3.92
CA PHE A 255 14.59 -6.30 -4.47
C PHE A 255 15.34 -7.62 -4.69
N ALA A 256 16.61 -7.58 -5.07
CA ALA A 256 17.45 -8.78 -5.17
C ALA A 256 17.64 -9.46 -3.80
N ALA A 257 17.96 -8.70 -2.76
CA ALA A 257 18.13 -9.25 -1.42
C ALA A 257 16.80 -9.76 -0.84
N ALA A 258 15.71 -9.03 -1.05
CA ALA A 258 14.37 -9.45 -0.65
C ALA A 258 13.94 -10.76 -1.33
N ALA A 259 14.30 -10.98 -2.60
CA ALA A 259 14.01 -12.23 -3.29
C ALA A 259 14.72 -13.44 -2.66
N LEU A 260 15.99 -13.28 -2.26
CA LEU A 260 16.73 -14.33 -1.55
C LEU A 260 16.12 -14.60 -0.18
N GLU A 261 15.79 -13.54 0.55
CA GLU A 261 15.19 -13.63 1.87
C GLU A 261 13.80 -14.29 1.84
N LEU A 262 12.99 -13.95 0.85
CA LEU A 262 11.67 -14.55 0.60
C LEU A 262 11.77 -16.04 0.32
N ARG A 263 12.74 -16.47 -0.51
CA ARG A 263 13.00 -17.90 -0.76
C ARG A 263 13.38 -18.64 0.53
N ALA A 264 14.27 -18.06 1.34
CA ALA A 264 14.65 -18.63 2.63
C ALA A 264 13.45 -18.75 3.59
N VAL A 265 12.54 -17.77 3.60
CA VAL A 265 11.30 -17.83 4.37
C VAL A 265 10.39 -18.97 3.86
N ILE A 266 10.21 -19.09 2.55
CA ILE A 266 9.40 -20.16 1.93
C ILE A 266 9.97 -21.55 2.27
N GLU A 267 11.28 -21.74 2.10
CA GLU A 267 11.98 -23.00 2.38
C GLU A 267 11.85 -23.39 3.86
N SER A 268 11.89 -22.43 4.78
CA SER A 268 11.73 -22.70 6.22
C SER A 268 10.31 -23.10 6.63
N ALA A 269 9.32 -22.91 5.75
CA ALA A 269 7.91 -23.21 6.01
C ALA A 269 7.45 -24.57 5.43
N GLY A 270 8.21 -25.16 4.50
CA GLY A 270 7.95 -26.47 3.90
C GLY A 270 8.46 -27.61 4.76
#